data_AF-A0A6L5FBU0-F1
#
_entry.id   AF-A0A6L5FBU0-F1
#
_cell.length_a   1.000
_cell.length_b   1.000
_cell.length_c   1.000
_cell.angle_alpha   90.00
_cell.angle_beta   90.00
_cell.angle_gamma   90.00
#
_symmetry.space_group_name_H-M   'P 1'
#
loop_
_entity.id
_entity.type
_entity.pdbx_description
1 polymer ?
#
loop_
_entity_poly.entity_id
_entity_poly.type
_entity_poly.pdbx_seq_one_letter_code
_entity_poly.pdbx_strand_id
1 'polypeptide(L)' 'MSYVVYVFRTLFGYTKTKATRLMLQVHNEGKAVVSSGARERAEHDVYRLHQHGLWATMQR' A
#
# COMPACT_ATOMS: atom_id res chain seq x y z
N MET A 1 -1.42 -7.10 -12.11
CA MET A 1 -1.08 -6.42 -10.85
C MET A 1 -0.85 -7.41 -9.68
N SER A 2 -0.15 -8.53 -9.88
CA SER A 2 0.14 -9.53 -8.84
C SER A 2 1.23 -9.10 -7.86
N TYR A 3 2.22 -8.33 -8.33
CA TYR A 3 3.31 -7.82 -7.49
C TYR A 3 2.82 -6.85 -6.41
N VAL A 4 1.94 -5.89 -6.76
CA VAL A 4 1.34 -4.95 -5.79
C VAL A 4 0.58 -5.70 -4.70
N VAL A 5 -0.19 -6.74 -5.08
CA VAL A 5 -0.88 -7.61 -4.11
C VAL A 5 0.11 -8.30 -3.19
N TYR A 6 1.22 -8.84 -3.73
CA TYR A 6 2.28 -9.43 -2.91
C TYR A 6 2.86 -8.41 -1.92
N VAL A 7 3.23 -7.21 -2.37
CA VAL A 7 3.79 -6.17 -1.50
C VAL A 7 2.81 -5.77 -0.40
N PHE A 8 1.52 -5.60 -0.71
CA PHE A 8 0.51 -5.27 0.31
C PHE A 8 0.33 -6.37 1.35
N ARG A 9 0.45 -7.64 0.95
CA ARG A 9 0.44 -8.77 1.89
C ARG A 9 1.70 -8.79 2.76
N THR A 10 2.87 -8.58 2.16
CA THR A 10 4.17 -8.61 2.85
C THR A 10 4.34 -7.46 3.84
N LEU A 11 3.94 -6.23 3.46
CA LEU A 11 4.18 -5.06 4.29
C LEU A 11 3.12 -4.83 5.37
N PHE A 12 1.85 -5.11 5.04
CA PHE A 12 0.69 -4.78 5.89
C PHE A 12 -0.04 -6.00 6.43
N GLY A 13 0.39 -7.22 6.10
CA GLY A 13 -0.23 -8.46 6.58
C GLY A 13 -1.65 -8.69 6.05
N TYR A 14 -2.03 -8.04 4.95
CA TYR A 14 -3.38 -8.16 4.42
C TYR A 14 -3.67 -9.54 3.85
N THR A 15 -4.94 -9.95 3.92
CA THR A 15 -5.40 -11.13 3.20
C THR A 15 -5.29 -10.91 1.70
N LYS A 16 -5.19 -11.98 0.92
CA LYS A 16 -5.17 -11.90 -0.55
C LYS A 16 -6.35 -11.09 -1.08
N THR A 17 -7.55 -11.31 -0.54
CA THR A 17 -8.77 -10.61 -0.94
C THR A 17 -8.68 -9.10 -0.71
N LYS A 18 -8.23 -8.66 0.48
CA LYS A 18 -8.08 -7.23 0.79
C LYS A 18 -6.98 -6.58 -0.06
N ALA A 19 -5.83 -7.25 -0.20
CA ALA A 19 -4.73 -6.76 -1.01
C ALA A 19 -5.11 -6.64 -2.50
N THR A 20 -5.85 -7.62 -3.04
CA THR A 20 -6.40 -7.55 -4.40
C THR A 20 -7.37 -6.38 -4.57
N ARG A 21 -8.27 -6.16 -3.60
CA ARG A 21 -9.21 -5.02 -3.65
C ARG A 21 -8.50 -3.67 -3.67
N LEU A 22 -7.53 -3.46 -2.77
CA LEU A 22 -6.74 -2.22 -2.71
C LEU A 22 -5.92 -2.02 -3.98
N MET A 23 -5.33 -3.08 -4.51
CA MET A 23 -4.61 -3.01 -5.77
C MET A 23 -5.55 -2.59 -6.92
N LEU A 24 -6.75 -3.18 -7.01
CA LEU A 24 -7.72 -2.81 -8.05
C LEU A 24 -8.15 -1.36 -7.93
N GLN A 25 -8.27 -0.87 -6.69
CA GLN A 25 -8.53 0.54 -6.43
C GLN A 25 -7.40 1.43 -6.98
N VAL A 26 -6.12 1.10 -6.72
CA VAL A 26 -4.99 1.83 -7.33
C VAL A 26 -5.04 1.75 -8.86
N HIS A 27 -5.38 0.60 -9.43
CA HIS A 27 -5.42 0.42 -10.89
C HIS A 27 -6.53 1.25 -11.56
N ASN A 28 -7.71 1.32 -10.94
CA ASN A 28 -8.88 1.98 -11.52
C ASN A 28 -8.96 3.47 -11.15
N GLU A 29 -8.59 3.84 -9.93
CA GLU A 29 -8.75 5.19 -9.37
C GLU A 29 -7.41 5.95 -9.29
N GLY A 30 -6.29 5.29 -9.61
CA GLY A 30 -4.94 5.86 -9.54
C GLY A 30 -4.34 5.93 -8.13
N LYS A 31 -5.11 5.69 -7.08
CA LYS A 31 -4.66 5.72 -5.67
C LYS A 31 -5.52 4.85 -4.76
N ALA A 32 -4.98 4.46 -3.60
CA ALA A 32 -5.73 3.82 -2.52
C ALA A 32 -5.09 4.15 -1.16
N VAL A 33 -5.92 4.23 -0.11
CA VAL A 33 -5.41 4.33 1.26
C VAL A 33 -5.06 2.92 1.76
N VAL A 34 -3.77 2.65 1.91
CA VAL A 34 -3.26 1.31 2.26
C VAL A 34 -2.92 1.16 3.75
N SER A 35 -2.64 2.24 4.47
CA SER A 35 -2.34 2.27 5.90
C SER A 35 -2.84 3.60 6.49
N SER A 36 -3.19 3.60 7.78
CA SER A 36 -3.56 4.79 8.53
C SER A 36 -3.00 4.70 9.95
N GLY A 37 -2.62 5.84 10.54
CA GLY A 37 -2.05 5.88 11.88
C GLY A 37 -1.27 7.15 12.15
N ALA A 38 -0.45 7.12 13.21
CA ALA A 38 0.46 8.20 13.56
C ALA A 38 1.42 8.51 12.41
N ARG A 39 1.85 9.77 12.33
CA ARG A 39 2.73 10.28 11.27
C ARG A 39 3.99 9.43 11.09
N GLU A 40 4.66 9.07 12.18
CA GLU A 40 5.88 8.26 12.17
C GLU A 40 5.68 6.90 11.49
N ARG A 41 4.54 6.24 11.75
CA ARG A 41 4.19 4.97 11.11
C ARG A 41 3.90 5.14 9.63
N ALA A 42 3.22 6.22 9.26
CA ALA A 42 2.95 6.53 7.85
C ALA A 42 4.24 6.83 7.07
N GLU A 43 5.19 7.57 7.66
CA GLU A 43 6.50 7.83 7.06
C GLU A 43 7.27 6.52 6.82
N HIS A 44 7.28 5.63 7.82
CA HIS A 44 7.90 4.32 7.71
C HIS A 44 7.25 3.43 6.63
N ASP A 45 5.93 3.43 6.53
CA ASP A 45 5.20 2.66 5.52
C ASP A 45 5.47 3.20 4.10
N VAL A 46 5.54 4.52 3.91
CA VAL A 46 5.91 5.15 2.64
C VAL A 46 7.33 4.76 2.23
N TYR A 47 8.28 4.80 3.16
CA TYR A 47 9.66 4.37 2.91
C TYR A 47 9.72 2.92 2.43
N ARG A 48 9.03 1.99 3.12
CA ARG A 48 8.99 0.56 2.75
C ARG A 48 8.36 0.35 1.37
N LEU A 49 7.29 1.07 1.03
CA LEU A 49 6.67 1.00 -0.29
C LEU A 49 7.64 1.44 -1.40
N HIS A 50 8.39 2.52 -1.19
CA HIS A 50 9.41 2.97 -2.14
C HIS A 50 10.54 1.96 -2.31
N GLN A 51 10.99 1.29 -1.24
CA GLN A 51 11.98 0.20 -1.34
C GLN A 51 11.49 -0.98 -2.22
N HIS A 52 10.16 -1.18 -2.30
CA HIS A 52 9.54 -2.15 -3.21
C HIS A 52 9.24 -1.59 -4.60
N GLY A 53 9.66 -0.36 -4.91
CA GLY A 53 9.41 0.32 -6.18
C GLY A 53 7.98 0.83 -6.35
N LEU A 54 7.19 0.89 -5.27
CA LEU A 54 5.83 1.44 -5.30
C LEU A 54 5.87 2.91 -4.88
N TRP A 55 5.38 3.80 -5.73
CA TRP A 55 5.15 5.19 -5.34
C TRP A 55 4.10 5.27 -4.23
N ALA A 56 4.43 5.93 -3.13
CA ALA A 56 3.49 6.16 -2.03
C ALA A 56 3.61 7.59 -1.50
N THR A 57 2.50 8.12 -0.99
CA THR A 57 2.45 9.42 -0.33
C THR A 57 1.65 9.29 0.97
N MET A 58 1.91 10.20 1.91
CA MET A 58 1.12 10.37 3.13
C MET A 58 0.35 11.68 3.05
N GLN A 59 -0.85 11.71 3.61
CA GLN A 59 -1.74 12.87 3.65
C GLN A 59 -2.43 12.95 5.01
N ARG A 60 -2.85 14.17 5.40
CA ARG A 60 -3.59 14.42 6.64
C ARG A 60 -5.08 14.32 6.41
#